data_AF-A0A820Z0B9-F1
#
_entry.id   AF-A0A820Z0B9-F1
#
_cell.length_a   1.000
_cell.length_b   1.000
_cell.length_c   1.000
_cell.angle_alpha   90.00
_cell.angle_beta   90.00
_cell.angle_gamma   90.00
#
_symmetry.space_group_name_H-M   'P 1'
#
loop_
_entity.id
_entity.type
_entity.pdbx_description
1 polymer ?
#
loop_
_entity_poly.entity_id
_entity_poly.type
_entity_poly.pdbx_seq_one_letter_code
_entity_poly.pdbx_strand_id
1 'polypeptide(L)'
;MISRQILFVRPYISNQLSVFRNVHISKPLCQSKNRAFTLTKRNKKDKVDSGAFILLIIPVSAFALGCWQVSRRTWKINLIEKLKSRTQAEPISLLENLDILPDLEYYPVRVRGTFDHSREILIQPRSRLDFADFEKQSAARPLVTTGAHVITPFRVANRNFDILVNRGFVPFELRDPSTRRVGQIEDEHEIIGLLRSTDTLNAVWSKNEPENNVWRTRDVAEMAAAIKTAPIFIDEIK
;
A
#
# COMPACT_ATOMS: atom_id res chain seq x y z
N MET A 1 -0.82 29.20 -0.04
CA MET A 1 -2.02 29.77 -0.67
C MET A 1 -1.66 30.19 -2.10
N ILE A 2 -1.70 29.27 -3.08
CA ILE A 2 -1.64 29.60 -4.53
C ILE A 2 -2.55 28.59 -5.23
N SER A 3 -3.63 29.10 -5.80
CA SER A 3 -4.68 28.40 -6.54
C SER A 3 -4.33 28.41 -8.03
N ARG A 4 -4.28 27.24 -8.66
CA ARG A 4 -4.11 27.08 -10.11
C ARG A 4 -5.48 27.00 -10.78
N GLN A 5 -5.83 28.02 -11.55
CA GLN A 5 -6.99 28.04 -12.44
C GLN A 5 -6.77 27.12 -13.64
N ILE A 6 -7.75 26.26 -13.89
CA ILE A 6 -7.82 25.35 -15.03
C ILE A 6 -8.70 26.01 -16.10
N LEU A 7 -8.14 26.15 -17.30
CA LEU A 7 -8.81 26.68 -18.50
C LEU A 7 -9.91 25.71 -18.96
N PHE A 8 -11.16 26.19 -18.94
CA PHE A 8 -12.31 25.56 -19.61
C PHE A 8 -12.42 26.12 -21.03
N VAL A 9 -12.33 25.27 -22.05
CA VAL A 9 -12.65 25.60 -23.43
C VAL A 9 -14.12 25.31 -23.70
N ARG A 10 -14.87 26.35 -24.12
CA ARG A 10 -16.29 26.32 -24.55
C ARG A 10 -16.50 25.47 -25.82
N PRO A 11 -17.68 24.86 -26.03
CA PRO A 11 -18.17 24.52 -27.36
C PRO A 11 -19.05 25.64 -27.94
N TYR A 12 -18.89 25.86 -29.24
CA TYR A 12 -19.52 26.87 -30.09
C TYR A 12 -20.76 26.28 -30.78
N ILE A 13 -21.90 27.01 -30.74
CA ILE A 13 -23.14 26.71 -31.46
C ILE A 13 -23.46 27.91 -32.37
N SER A 14 -23.69 27.68 -33.67
CA SER A 14 -24.50 28.53 -34.58
C SER A 14 -24.76 27.76 -35.89
N ASN A 15 -26.00 27.36 -36.23
CA ASN A 15 -27.10 28.08 -36.89
C ASN A 15 -26.93 28.39 -38.40
N GLN A 16 -27.83 27.77 -39.21
CA GLN A 16 -28.66 28.34 -40.31
C GLN A 16 -27.98 28.96 -41.56
N LEU A 17 -28.55 29.06 -42.78
CA LEU A 17 -29.83 28.75 -43.45
C LEU A 17 -29.61 28.92 -44.99
N SER A 18 -30.44 28.24 -45.79
CA SER A 18 -31.01 28.59 -47.12
C SER A 18 -30.20 29.20 -48.27
N VAL A 19 -30.34 28.62 -49.47
CA VAL A 19 -30.63 29.36 -50.74
C VAL A 19 -31.64 28.59 -51.59
N PHE A 20 -32.55 29.35 -52.20
CA PHE A 20 -33.76 28.99 -52.94
C PHE A 20 -33.56 28.73 -54.45
N ARG A 21 -34.64 28.16 -55.05
CA ARG A 21 -35.16 28.31 -56.42
C ARG A 21 -34.50 27.50 -57.56
N ASN A 22 -35.29 26.60 -58.15
CA ASN A 22 -35.94 26.92 -59.43
C ASN A 22 -37.22 26.11 -59.65
N VAL A 23 -38.20 26.80 -60.23
CA VAL A 23 -39.57 26.38 -60.50
C VAL A 23 -39.63 25.79 -61.90
N HIS A 24 -40.35 24.69 -62.08
CA HIS A 24 -41.00 24.40 -63.37
C HIS A 24 -42.39 23.81 -63.13
N ILE A 25 -43.37 24.48 -63.75
CA ILE A 25 -44.79 24.19 -63.71
C ILE A 25 -45.14 23.31 -64.92
N SER A 26 -45.87 22.23 -64.68
CA SER A 26 -46.77 21.63 -65.67
C SER A 26 -47.98 21.01 -64.96
N LYS A 27 -49.18 21.32 -65.47
CA LYS A 27 -50.50 21.06 -64.89
C LYS A 27 -51.03 19.64 -65.27
N PRO A 28 -52.31 19.29 -65.01
CA PRO A 28 -52.69 18.25 -64.06
C PRO A 28 -53.32 17.05 -64.77
N LEU A 29 -53.62 15.96 -64.06
CA LEU A 29 -54.73 15.08 -64.40
C LEU A 29 -55.13 14.26 -63.17
N CYS A 30 -56.36 14.50 -62.75
CA CYS A 30 -57.09 13.74 -61.75
C CYS A 30 -57.29 12.31 -62.26
N GLN A 31 -56.90 11.30 -61.48
CA GLN A 31 -57.57 10.01 -61.53
C GLN A 31 -57.61 9.39 -60.13
N SER A 32 -58.79 9.45 -59.54
CA SER A 32 -59.20 8.67 -58.39
C SER A 32 -58.91 7.19 -58.64
N LYS A 33 -58.06 6.61 -57.79
CA LYS A 33 -58.02 5.16 -57.56
C LYS A 33 -57.98 4.93 -56.07
N ASN A 34 -59.11 4.48 -55.54
CA ASN A 34 -59.25 3.87 -54.22
C ASN A 34 -58.17 2.78 -54.08
N ARG A 35 -57.05 3.11 -53.43
CA ARG A 35 -56.14 2.08 -52.92
C ARG A 35 -56.62 1.72 -51.53
N ALA A 36 -57.17 0.52 -51.43
CA ALA A 36 -57.44 -0.15 -50.17
C ALA A 36 -56.23 0.05 -49.24
N PHE A 37 -56.47 0.71 -48.10
CA PHE A 37 -55.47 0.88 -47.06
C PHE A 37 -55.34 -0.47 -46.36
N THR A 38 -54.56 -1.38 -46.96
CA THR A 38 -54.13 -2.58 -46.28
C THR A 38 -53.20 -2.13 -45.16
N LEU A 39 -53.71 -2.15 -43.92
CA LEU A 39 -52.88 -2.05 -42.73
C LEU A 39 -52.01 -3.31 -42.67
N THR A 40 -50.92 -3.31 -43.44
CA THR A 40 -49.84 -4.27 -43.26
C THR A 40 -49.26 -3.99 -41.89
N LYS A 41 -49.65 -4.81 -40.90
CA LYS A 41 -49.12 -4.81 -39.54
C LYS A 41 -47.62 -5.09 -39.64
N ARG A 42 -46.81 -4.03 -39.72
CA ARG A 42 -45.35 -4.10 -39.79
C ARG A 42 -44.86 -4.57 -38.43
N ASN A 43 -44.72 -5.89 -38.27
CA ASN A 43 -44.16 -6.48 -37.07
C ASN A 43 -42.63 -6.22 -37.11
N LYS A 44 -42.24 -5.01 -36.71
CA LYS A 44 -40.84 -4.60 -36.63
C LYS A 44 -40.27 -5.26 -35.39
N LYS A 45 -39.70 -6.45 -35.54
CA LYS A 45 -38.73 -6.97 -34.58
C LYS A 45 -37.56 -6.00 -34.62
N ASP A 46 -37.52 -5.06 -33.68
CA ASP A 46 -36.41 -4.15 -33.51
C ASP A 46 -35.16 -4.99 -33.21
N LYS A 47 -34.37 -5.28 -34.25
CA LYS A 47 -33.03 -5.82 -34.08
C LYS A 47 -32.25 -4.69 -33.43
N VAL A 48 -32.01 -4.82 -32.13
CA VAL A 48 -31.22 -3.87 -31.37
C VAL A 48 -29.84 -3.79 -32.04
N ASP A 49 -29.48 -2.63 -32.56
CA ASP A 49 -28.24 -2.45 -33.31
C ASP A 49 -27.05 -2.79 -32.42
N SER A 50 -26.31 -3.85 -32.77
CA SER A 50 -25.15 -4.32 -32.00
C SER A 50 -24.11 -3.20 -31.74
N GLY A 51 -24.05 -2.20 -32.62
CA GLY A 51 -23.19 -1.02 -32.47
C GLY A 51 -23.60 -0.08 -31.33
N ALA A 52 -24.89 0.01 -31.00
CA ALA A 52 -25.37 0.85 -29.91
C ALA A 52 -24.92 0.31 -28.54
N PHE A 53 -24.83 -1.01 -28.38
CA PHE A 53 -24.30 -1.62 -27.17
C PHE A 53 -22.81 -1.34 -26.99
N ILE A 54 -22.01 -1.43 -28.06
CA ILE A 54 -20.56 -1.16 -28.00
C ILE A 54 -20.28 0.27 -27.56
N LEU A 55 -21.07 1.24 -28.05
CA LEU A 55 -20.95 2.64 -27.65
C LEU A 55 -21.25 2.87 -26.15
N LEU A 56 -22.15 2.08 -25.56
CA LEU A 56 -22.52 2.17 -24.14
C LEU A 56 -21.55 1.45 -23.20
N ILE A 57 -20.76 0.49 -23.68
CA ILE A 57 -19.79 -0.24 -22.83
C ILE A 57 -18.74 0.71 -22.26
N ILE A 58 -18.25 1.66 -23.05
CA ILE A 58 -17.20 2.60 -22.62
C ILE A 58 -17.65 3.47 -21.43
N PRO A 59 -18.76 4.22 -21.49
CA PRO A 59 -19.20 5.05 -20.37
C PRO A 59 -19.61 4.21 -19.15
N VAL A 60 -20.24 3.05 -19.34
CA VAL A 60 -20.65 2.17 -18.23
C VAL A 60 -19.43 1.60 -17.51
N SER A 61 -18.44 1.10 -18.25
CA SER A 61 -17.20 0.58 -17.66
C SER A 61 -16.38 1.68 -17.00
N ALA A 62 -16.29 2.88 -17.60
CA ALA A 62 -15.62 4.02 -17.00
C ALA A 62 -16.28 4.47 -15.69
N PHE A 63 -17.62 4.49 -15.63
CA PHE A 63 -18.34 4.81 -14.41
C PHE A 63 -18.15 3.74 -13.33
N ALA A 64 -18.28 2.46 -13.69
CA ALA A 64 -18.05 1.35 -12.77
C ALA A 64 -16.61 1.38 -12.21
N LEU A 65 -15.63 1.64 -13.07
CA LEU A 65 -14.24 1.80 -12.66
C LEU A 65 -14.06 3.04 -11.77
N GLY A 66 -14.71 4.16 -12.09
CA GLY A 66 -14.70 5.38 -11.28
C GLY A 66 -15.25 5.14 -9.86
N CYS A 67 -16.39 4.46 -9.74
CA CYS A 67 -16.95 4.07 -8.45
C CYS A 67 -15.99 3.15 -7.67
N TRP A 68 -15.39 2.17 -8.34
CA TRP A 68 -14.41 1.29 -7.70
C TRP A 68 -13.18 2.06 -7.20
N GLN A 69 -12.64 2.99 -8.00
CA GLN A 69 -11.49 3.81 -7.60
C GLN A 69 -11.78 4.63 -6.34
N VAL A 70 -12.98 5.21 -6.22
CA VAL A 70 -13.40 5.97 -5.03
C VAL A 70 -13.53 5.05 -3.81
N SER A 71 -14.18 3.90 -3.96
CA SER A 71 -14.31 2.90 -2.89
C SER A 71 -12.94 2.38 -2.44
N ARG A 72 -12.06 2.08 -3.40
CA ARG A 72 -10.70 1.60 -3.15
C ARG A 72 -9.85 2.66 -2.45
N ARG A 73 -9.97 3.92 -2.84
CA ARG A 73 -9.30 5.05 -2.17
C ARG A 73 -9.77 5.16 -0.72
N THR A 74 -11.08 5.13 -0.49
CA THR A 74 -11.67 5.25 0.86
C THR A 74 -11.22 4.12 1.76
N TRP A 75 -11.24 2.88 1.27
CA TRP A 75 -10.68 1.72 1.98
C TRP A 75 -9.21 1.91 2.37
N LYS A 76 -8.37 2.39 1.44
CA LYS A 76 -6.95 2.67 1.73
C LYS A 76 -6.76 3.77 2.78
N ILE A 77 -7.54 4.85 2.70
CA ILE A 77 -7.47 5.94 3.68
C ILE A 77 -7.83 5.44 5.08
N ASN A 78 -8.93 4.68 5.20
CA ASN A 78 -9.35 4.11 6.48
C ASN A 78 -8.29 3.17 7.07
N LEU A 79 -7.60 2.41 6.23
CA LEU A 79 -6.50 1.55 6.68
C LEU A 79 -5.31 2.35 7.21
N ILE A 80 -4.93 3.43 6.51
CA ILE A 80 -3.86 4.34 6.95
C ILE A 80 -4.24 5.00 8.26
N GLU A 81 -5.47 5.49 8.39
CA GLU A 81 -5.96 6.15 9.61
C GLU A 81 -5.97 5.19 10.80
N LYS A 82 -6.42 3.94 10.60
CA LYS A 82 -6.33 2.88 11.61
C LYS A 82 -4.90 2.64 12.06
N LEU A 83 -3.95 2.46 11.13
CA LEU A 83 -2.54 2.24 11.48
C LEU A 83 -1.94 3.46 12.20
N LYS A 84 -2.23 4.67 11.71
CA LYS A 84 -1.78 5.91 12.33
C LYS A 84 -2.28 6.02 13.77
N SER A 85 -3.54 5.69 14.03
CA SER A 85 -4.10 5.72 15.39
C SER A 85 -3.41 4.74 16.34
N ARG A 86 -3.01 3.54 15.85
CA ARG A 86 -2.28 2.55 16.65
C ARG A 86 -0.86 2.99 16.97
N THR A 87 -0.13 3.47 15.96
CA THR A 87 1.27 3.92 16.13
C THR A 87 1.39 5.19 16.96
N GLN A 88 0.36 6.03 16.99
CA GLN A 88 0.31 7.27 17.78
C GLN A 88 -0.36 7.09 19.16
N ALA A 89 -0.79 5.88 19.52
CA ALA A 89 -1.33 5.61 20.84
C ALA A 89 -0.28 5.84 21.93
N GLU A 90 -0.72 6.01 23.17
CA GLU A 90 0.22 6.12 24.29
C GLU A 90 0.98 4.80 24.47
N PRO A 91 2.31 4.84 24.73
CA PRO A 91 3.10 3.64 24.94
C PRO A 91 2.58 2.82 26.13
N ILE A 92 2.20 1.58 25.88
CA ILE A 92 1.70 0.66 26.89
C ILE A 92 2.91 -0.04 27.53
N SER A 93 2.87 -0.30 28.85
CA SER A 93 3.87 -1.16 29.48
C SER A 93 3.72 -2.59 28.96
N LEU A 94 4.84 -3.29 28.68
CA LEU A 94 4.78 -4.67 28.20
C LEU A 94 3.89 -5.52 29.12
N LEU A 95 2.80 -6.08 28.60
CA LEU A 95 1.89 -6.93 29.36
C LEU A 95 2.54 -8.30 29.62
N GLU A 96 2.11 -9.02 30.65
CA GLU A 96 2.55 -10.41 30.89
C GLU A 96 1.79 -11.42 30.02
N ASN A 97 0.57 -11.08 29.60
CA ASN A 97 -0.27 -11.94 28.77
C ASN A 97 0.16 -11.86 27.31
N LEU A 98 0.84 -12.90 26.84
CA LEU A 98 1.30 -13.07 25.47
C LEU A 98 0.15 -13.29 24.47
N ASP A 99 -1.01 -13.76 24.93
CA ASP A 99 -2.13 -14.14 24.06
C ASP A 99 -2.77 -12.94 23.33
N ILE A 100 -2.60 -11.73 23.87
CA ILE A 100 -3.20 -10.49 23.33
C ILE A 100 -2.23 -9.81 22.34
N LEU A 101 -1.00 -10.29 22.20
CA LEU A 101 0.03 -9.69 21.35
C LEU A 101 -0.38 -9.54 19.87
N PRO A 102 -1.07 -10.52 19.23
CA PRO A 102 -1.48 -10.37 17.83
C PRO A 102 -2.42 -9.18 17.60
N ASP A 103 -3.30 -8.88 18.57
CA ASP A 103 -4.25 -7.78 18.48
C ASP A 103 -3.59 -6.40 18.68
N LEU A 104 -2.44 -6.39 19.38
CA LEU A 104 -1.63 -5.22 19.70
C LEU A 104 -0.57 -4.91 18.62
N GLU A 105 -0.63 -5.52 17.44
CA GLU A 105 0.28 -5.18 16.35
C GLU A 105 0.18 -3.67 16.00
N TYR A 106 1.35 -3.03 15.88
CA TYR A 106 1.58 -1.60 15.67
C TYR A 106 1.33 -0.68 16.87
N TYR A 107 1.03 -1.21 18.06
CA TYR A 107 0.98 -0.39 19.26
C TYR A 107 2.39 -0.13 19.80
N PRO A 108 2.67 1.09 20.29
CA PRO A 108 3.91 1.39 20.99
C PRO A 108 3.93 0.72 22.36
N VAL A 109 5.06 0.13 22.68
CA VAL A 109 5.33 -0.53 23.95
C VAL A 109 6.59 0.07 24.56
N ARG A 110 6.54 0.34 25.87
CA ARG A 110 7.67 0.80 26.67
C ARG A 110 8.25 -0.36 27.46
N VAL A 111 9.56 -0.56 27.34
CA VAL A 111 10.30 -1.61 28.06
C VAL A 111 11.62 -1.05 28.56
N ARG A 112 12.02 -1.42 29.77
CA ARG A 112 13.32 -1.05 30.35
C ARG A 112 14.14 -2.30 30.61
N GLY A 113 15.46 -2.23 30.40
CA GLY A 113 16.31 -3.42 30.44
C GLY A 113 17.68 -3.21 29.81
N THR A 114 18.38 -4.31 29.52
CA THR A 114 19.74 -4.30 28.97
C THR A 114 19.82 -5.17 27.71
N PHE A 115 20.57 -4.73 26.71
CA PHE A 115 20.81 -5.52 25.51
C PHE A 115 21.88 -6.61 25.73
N ASP A 116 21.65 -7.79 25.17
CA ASP A 116 22.65 -8.86 25.09
C ASP A 116 23.22 -8.94 23.68
N HIS A 117 24.29 -8.18 23.43
CA HIS A 117 24.95 -8.10 22.12
C HIS A 117 25.67 -9.39 21.71
N SER A 118 25.86 -10.35 22.62
CA SER A 118 26.55 -11.62 22.32
C SER A 118 25.71 -12.56 21.45
N ARG A 119 24.38 -12.40 21.46
CA ARG A 119 23.39 -13.25 20.79
C ARG A 119 22.61 -12.52 19.70
N GLU A 120 23.21 -11.48 19.10
CA GLU A 120 22.57 -10.74 18.03
C GLU A 120 22.42 -11.56 16.74
N ILE A 121 21.32 -11.35 16.03
CA ILE A 121 21.03 -11.96 14.74
C ILE A 121 20.73 -10.86 13.71
N LEU A 122 20.96 -11.17 12.45
CA LEU A 122 20.89 -10.20 11.36
C LEU A 122 19.95 -10.68 10.28
N ILE A 123 18.84 -9.96 10.09
CA ILE A 123 17.90 -10.24 9.00
C ILE A 123 18.40 -9.54 7.73
N GLN A 124 18.72 -10.32 6.70
CA GLN A 124 19.27 -9.84 5.43
C GLN A 124 18.77 -10.66 4.23
N PRO A 125 18.76 -10.09 3.01
CA PRO A 125 19.08 -8.70 2.68
C PRO A 125 17.91 -7.76 3.00
N ARG A 126 18.23 -6.53 3.41
CA ARG A 126 17.27 -5.42 3.56
C ARG A 126 17.78 -4.23 2.79
N SER A 127 16.87 -3.50 2.15
CA SER A 127 17.21 -2.31 1.38
C SER A 127 16.62 -1.08 2.06
N ARG A 128 17.45 -0.05 2.25
CA ARG A 128 17.01 1.26 2.73
C ARG A 128 17.07 2.26 1.59
N LEU A 129 16.01 3.06 1.47
CA LEU A 129 15.98 4.21 0.59
C LEU A 129 16.60 5.39 1.33
N ASP A 130 17.73 5.90 0.83
CA ASP A 130 18.38 7.06 1.41
C ASP A 130 17.87 8.31 0.67
N PHE A 131 17.04 9.11 1.37
CA PHE A 131 16.46 10.35 0.83
C PHE A 131 17.35 11.58 1.02
N ALA A 132 18.48 11.45 1.72
CA ALA A 132 19.38 12.57 2.02
C ALA A 132 20.00 13.20 0.76
N ASP A 133 20.14 12.43 -0.32
CA ASP A 133 20.74 12.90 -1.57
C ASP A 133 19.73 13.42 -2.60
N PHE A 134 18.42 13.34 -2.29
CA PHE A 134 17.35 13.73 -3.21
C PHE A 134 17.33 15.23 -3.50
N GLU A 135 17.75 16.07 -2.55
CA GLU A 135 17.83 17.53 -2.72
C GLU A 135 19.03 17.96 -3.59
N LYS A 136 20.09 17.13 -3.65
CA LYS A 136 21.33 17.43 -4.38
C LYS A 136 21.40 16.79 -5.77
N GLN A 137 20.59 15.76 -6.04
CA GLN A 137 20.61 15.05 -7.33
C GLN A 137 19.30 15.27 -8.09
N SER A 138 19.27 16.32 -8.91
CA SER A 138 18.11 16.79 -9.68
C SER A 138 17.53 15.83 -10.73
N ALA A 139 18.01 14.59 -10.83
CA ALA A 139 17.51 13.59 -11.79
C ALA A 139 17.92 12.13 -11.49
N ALA A 140 18.63 11.85 -10.39
CA ALA A 140 19.17 10.52 -10.14
C ALA A 140 18.19 9.67 -9.30
N ARG A 141 18.15 8.37 -9.60
CA ARG A 141 17.39 7.40 -8.80
C ARG A 141 17.83 7.47 -7.33
N PRO A 142 16.94 7.28 -6.35
CA PRO A 142 17.34 7.15 -4.94
C PRO A 142 18.48 6.15 -4.80
N LEU A 143 19.51 6.52 -4.05
CA LEU A 143 20.54 5.57 -3.66
C LEU A 143 19.87 4.52 -2.77
N VAL A 144 19.95 3.26 -3.20
CA VAL A 144 19.44 2.11 -2.45
C VAL A 144 20.63 1.45 -1.77
N THR A 145 20.73 1.62 -0.46
CA THR A 145 21.76 0.95 0.32
C THR A 145 21.23 -0.40 0.77
N THR A 146 22.00 -1.46 0.52
CA THR A 146 21.65 -2.81 0.99
C THR A 146 22.39 -3.11 2.29
N GLY A 147 21.71 -3.78 3.20
CA GLY A 147 22.22 -4.07 4.52
C GLY A 147 21.36 -5.11 5.23
N ALA A 148 21.34 -5.03 6.55
CA ALA A 148 20.63 -5.93 7.42
C ALA A 148 19.86 -5.17 8.50
N HIS A 149 18.83 -5.78 9.07
CA HIS A 149 18.31 -5.37 10.36
C HIS A 149 19.04 -6.09 11.48
N VAL A 150 19.41 -5.36 12.54
CA VAL A 150 20.05 -5.91 13.73
C VAL A 150 18.98 -6.23 14.75
N ILE A 151 18.81 -7.52 15.04
CA ILE A 151 17.88 -8.00 16.06
C ILE A 151 18.74 -8.45 17.24
N THR A 152 18.50 -7.87 18.40
CA THR A 152 19.28 -8.13 19.61
C THR A 152 18.33 -8.54 20.73
N PRO A 153 18.65 -9.61 21.48
CA PRO A 153 17.91 -9.94 22.69
C PRO A 153 17.98 -8.80 23.70
N PHE A 154 16.84 -8.47 24.29
CA PHE A 154 16.72 -7.46 25.32
C PHE A 154 16.20 -8.10 26.60
N ARG A 155 17.02 -8.05 27.66
CA ARG A 155 16.66 -8.56 28.97
C ARG A 155 15.82 -7.54 29.69
N VAL A 156 14.54 -7.87 29.90
CA VAL A 156 13.58 -6.96 30.52
C VAL A 156 13.86 -6.85 32.02
N ALA A 157 14.00 -5.62 32.52
CA ALA A 157 14.14 -5.36 33.94
C ALA A 157 12.91 -5.87 34.70
N ASN A 158 13.13 -6.49 35.86
CA ASN A 158 12.08 -7.07 36.71
C ASN A 158 11.32 -8.26 36.08
N ARG A 159 11.82 -8.86 35.00
CA ARG A 159 11.28 -10.09 34.42
C ARG A 159 12.37 -11.11 34.12
N ASN A 160 12.01 -12.39 34.13
CA ASN A 160 12.96 -13.51 33.92
C ASN A 160 13.00 -14.00 32.47
N PHE A 161 12.64 -13.14 31.50
CA PHE A 161 12.70 -13.50 30.09
C PHE A 161 13.27 -12.36 29.24
N ASP A 162 13.85 -12.75 28.12
CA ASP A 162 14.41 -11.85 27.12
C ASP A 162 13.43 -11.72 25.95
N ILE A 163 13.42 -10.57 25.27
CA ILE A 163 12.57 -10.30 24.10
C ILE A 163 13.42 -9.98 22.86
N LEU A 164 12.84 -10.09 21.67
CA LEU A 164 13.50 -9.71 20.41
C LEU A 164 13.27 -8.23 20.13
N VAL A 165 14.36 -7.47 19.99
CA VAL A 165 14.29 -6.05 19.62
C VAL A 165 15.07 -5.80 18.34
N ASN A 166 14.41 -5.26 17.33
CA ASN A 166 15.05 -4.76 16.13
C ASN A 166 15.52 -3.33 16.37
N ARG A 167 16.85 -3.17 16.47
CA ARG A 167 17.54 -1.89 16.70
C ARG A 167 17.64 -1.01 15.46
N GLY A 168 17.25 -1.53 14.30
CA GLY A 168 17.24 -0.77 13.05
C GLY A 168 18.16 -1.35 11.99
N PHE A 169 18.50 -0.51 11.02
CA PHE A 169 19.20 -0.90 9.79
C PHE A 169 20.70 -0.61 9.89
N VAL A 170 21.52 -1.57 9.47
CA VAL A 170 22.96 -1.41 9.27
C VAL A 170 23.35 -1.76 7.83
N PRO A 171 24.16 -0.93 7.16
CA PRO A 171 24.79 -1.29 5.89
C PRO A 171 25.65 -2.56 6.04
N PHE A 172 25.87 -3.30 4.95
CA PHE A 172 26.66 -4.54 5.02
C PHE A 172 28.12 -4.31 5.44
N GLU A 173 28.67 -3.15 5.15
CA GLU A 173 30.01 -2.74 5.57
C GLU A 173 30.13 -2.63 7.10
N LEU A 174 29.01 -2.38 7.78
CA LEU A 174 28.91 -2.25 9.23
C LEU A 174 28.18 -3.45 9.88
N ARG A 175 28.21 -4.61 9.21
CA ARG A 175 27.58 -5.84 9.72
C ARG A 175 28.26 -6.35 11.00
N ASP A 176 29.58 -6.23 11.09
CA ASP A 176 30.36 -6.71 12.25
C ASP A 176 30.08 -5.83 13.48
N PRO A 177 29.65 -6.40 14.63
CA PRO A 177 29.49 -5.66 15.88
C PRO A 177 30.72 -4.81 16.27
N SER A 178 31.94 -5.27 15.95
CA SER A 178 33.19 -4.59 16.29
C SER A 178 33.35 -3.24 15.60
N THR A 179 32.77 -3.06 14.41
CA THR A 179 32.86 -1.81 13.62
C THR A 179 31.82 -0.77 14.04
N ARG A 180 30.88 -1.13 14.92
CA ARG A 180 29.74 -0.30 15.33
C ARG A 180 29.58 -0.14 16.84
N ARG A 181 30.70 0.01 17.56
CA ARG A 181 30.73 0.17 19.04
C ARG A 181 29.83 1.28 19.56
N VAL A 182 29.67 2.37 18.81
CA VAL A 182 28.79 3.50 19.19
C VAL A 182 27.33 3.08 19.37
N GLY A 183 26.87 2.07 18.61
CA GLY A 183 25.49 1.55 18.73
C GLY A 183 25.34 0.42 19.75
N GLN A 184 26.42 -0.04 20.39
CA GLN A 184 26.40 -1.13 21.37
C GLN A 184 26.27 -0.54 22.78
N ILE A 185 25.03 -0.22 23.16
CA ILE A 185 24.70 0.29 24.50
C ILE A 185 24.73 -0.89 25.48
N GLU A 186 25.62 -0.86 26.46
CA GLU A 186 25.75 -1.92 27.48
C GLU A 186 24.95 -1.62 28.76
N ASP A 187 24.67 -0.34 29.01
CA ASP A 187 23.94 0.12 30.19
C ASP A 187 22.44 -0.17 30.09
N GLU A 188 21.76 -0.05 31.25
CA GLU A 188 20.30 -0.14 31.30
C GLU A 188 19.67 1.01 30.51
N HIS A 189 18.81 0.66 29.56
CA HIS A 189 18.16 1.59 28.65
C HIS A 189 16.64 1.36 28.63
N GLU A 190 15.89 2.43 28.44
CA GLU A 190 14.45 2.38 28.22
C GLU A 190 14.19 2.52 26.72
N ILE A 191 13.57 1.51 26.13
CA ILE A 191 13.20 1.48 24.72
C ILE A 191 11.71 1.75 24.54
N ILE A 192 11.38 2.51 23.50
CA ILE A 192 10.03 2.62 22.98
C ILE A 192 10.02 2.04 21.57
N GLY A 193 9.23 0.99 21.37
CA GLY A 193 9.13 0.33 20.07
C GLY A 193 7.74 -0.18 19.75
N LEU A 194 7.53 -0.55 18.49
CA LEU A 194 6.27 -1.08 17.99
C LEU A 194 6.28 -2.59 18.03
N LEU A 195 5.19 -3.16 18.54
CA LEU A 195 4.97 -4.59 18.44
C LEU A 195 4.74 -5.00 16.98
N ARG A 196 5.43 -6.03 16.52
CA ARG A 196 5.23 -6.62 15.18
C ARG A 196 4.97 -8.12 15.27
N SER A 197 4.05 -8.57 14.44
CA SER A 197 3.79 -9.98 14.19
C SER A 197 4.86 -10.60 13.28
N THR A 198 4.82 -11.93 13.18
CA THR A 198 5.63 -12.69 12.21
C THR A 198 5.28 -12.31 10.77
N ASP A 199 6.28 -12.28 9.89
CA ASP A 199 6.06 -11.99 8.47
C ASP A 199 5.26 -13.12 7.81
N THR A 200 4.27 -12.78 6.98
CA THR A 200 3.49 -13.78 6.23
C THR A 200 4.32 -14.36 5.09
N LEU A 201 4.80 -15.60 5.24
CA LEU A 201 5.61 -16.25 4.22
C LEU A 201 4.85 -16.47 2.92
N ASN A 202 5.41 -15.94 1.82
CA ASN A 202 4.96 -16.25 0.46
C ASN A 202 5.90 -17.28 -0.17
N ALA A 203 5.41 -18.12 -1.09
CA ALA A 203 6.18 -19.20 -1.72
C ALA A 203 7.45 -18.75 -2.47
N VAL A 204 7.60 -17.44 -2.72
CA VAL A 204 8.75 -16.84 -3.40
C VAL A 204 9.93 -16.62 -2.45
N TRP A 205 9.72 -16.62 -1.13
CA TRP A 205 10.77 -16.33 -0.17
C TRP A 205 11.59 -17.56 0.19
N SER A 206 12.90 -17.39 0.26
CA SER A 206 13.81 -18.40 0.79
C SER A 206 13.58 -18.58 2.28
N LYS A 207 13.63 -19.83 2.75
CA LYS A 207 13.54 -20.17 4.16
C LYS A 207 14.73 -19.62 4.94
N ASN A 208 14.55 -19.46 6.25
CA ASN A 208 15.65 -19.16 7.16
C ASN A 208 16.53 -20.40 7.34
N GLU A 209 17.81 -20.17 7.69
CA GLU A 209 18.78 -21.21 8.00
C GLU A 209 19.37 -20.90 9.40
N PRO A 210 18.69 -21.31 10.49
CA PRO A 210 19.10 -20.97 11.85
C PRO A 210 20.48 -21.54 12.21
N GLU A 211 20.83 -22.71 11.66
CA GLU A 211 22.13 -23.38 11.89
C GLU A 211 23.31 -22.54 11.38
N ASN A 212 23.13 -21.83 10.26
CA ASN A 212 24.15 -20.97 9.65
C ASN A 212 24.03 -19.50 10.09
N ASN A 213 23.10 -19.17 11.00
CA ASN A 213 22.74 -17.80 11.39
C ASN A 213 22.37 -16.91 10.19
N VAL A 214 21.68 -17.48 9.20
CA VAL A 214 21.21 -16.74 8.01
C VAL A 214 19.69 -16.56 8.08
N TRP A 215 19.29 -15.33 8.40
CA TRP A 215 17.89 -14.95 8.55
C TRP A 215 17.47 -14.06 7.38
N ARG A 216 16.38 -14.42 6.70
CA ARG A 216 15.88 -13.69 5.53
C ARG A 216 14.50 -13.08 5.77
N THR A 217 13.71 -13.74 6.60
CA THR A 217 12.35 -13.34 6.95
C THR A 217 12.24 -13.18 8.47
N ARG A 218 11.30 -12.33 8.92
CA ARG A 218 11.02 -12.20 10.35
C ARG A 218 10.07 -13.32 10.78
N ASP A 219 10.62 -14.49 11.10
CA ASP A 219 9.89 -15.53 11.83
C ASP A 219 10.17 -15.40 13.33
N VAL A 220 9.22 -14.82 14.07
CA VAL A 220 9.39 -14.50 15.50
C VAL A 220 9.56 -15.76 16.33
N ALA A 221 8.86 -16.84 16.01
CA ALA A 221 8.92 -18.09 16.78
C ALA A 221 10.24 -18.82 16.52
N GLU A 222 10.67 -18.91 15.25
CA GLU A 222 11.93 -19.55 14.86
C GLU A 222 13.14 -18.78 15.41
N MET A 223 13.14 -17.44 15.30
CA MET A 223 14.18 -16.59 15.88
C MET A 223 14.20 -16.76 17.41
N ALA A 224 13.05 -16.69 18.06
CA ALA A 224 12.97 -16.82 19.51
C ALA A 224 13.51 -18.18 20.00
N ALA A 225 13.23 -19.26 19.28
CA ALA A 225 13.77 -20.59 19.59
C ALA A 225 15.29 -20.67 19.41
N ALA A 226 15.84 -20.07 18.34
CA ALA A 226 17.27 -20.10 18.06
C ALA A 226 18.12 -19.38 19.13
N ILE A 227 17.65 -18.23 19.60
CA ILE A 227 18.37 -17.43 20.61
C ILE A 227 17.82 -17.55 22.03
N LYS A 228 16.84 -18.43 22.28
CA LYS A 228 16.22 -18.69 23.60
C LYS A 228 15.62 -17.42 24.22
N THR A 229 14.70 -16.80 23.51
CA THR A 229 13.95 -15.62 23.97
C THR A 229 12.44 -15.90 23.95
N ALA A 230 11.64 -15.03 24.56
CA ALA A 230 10.19 -15.08 24.39
C ALA A 230 9.83 -14.65 22.94
N PRO A 231 8.76 -15.20 22.34
CA PRO A 231 8.33 -14.88 20.98
C PRO A 231 7.63 -13.51 20.90
N ILE A 232 8.29 -12.48 21.40
CA ILE A 232 7.86 -11.08 21.36
C ILE A 232 8.87 -10.32 20.53
N PHE A 233 8.40 -9.63 19.50
CA PHE A 233 9.24 -8.85 18.60
C PHE A 233 8.84 -7.38 18.60
N ILE A 234 9.80 -6.51 18.87
CA ILE A 234 9.63 -5.06 18.95
C ILE A 234 10.55 -4.37 17.93
N ASP A 235 9.99 -3.51 17.08
CA ASP A 235 10.77 -2.57 16.26
C ASP A 235 11.04 -1.30 17.08
N GLU A 236 12.30 -1.03 17.43
CA GLU A 236 12.70 0.16 18.17
C GLU A 236 12.46 1.42 17.34
N ILE A 237 11.86 2.45 17.96
CA ILE A 237 11.68 3.78 17.35
C ILE A 237 12.57 4.81 18.04
N LYS A 238 12.69 4.74 19.36
CA LYS A 238 13.32 5.75 20.21
C LYS A 238 13.94 5.15 21.46
#